data_AF-A0A316DZK2-F1
#
_entry.id   AF-A0A316DZK2-F1
#
_cell.length_a   1.000
_cell.length_b   1.000
_cell.length_c   1.000
_cell.angle_alpha   90.00
_cell.angle_beta   90.00
_cell.angle_gamma   90.00
#
_symmetry.space_group_name_H-M   'P 1'
#
loop_
_entity.id
_entity.type
_entity.pdbx_description
1 polymer ?
#
loop_
_entity_poly.entity_id
_entity_poly.type
_entity_poly.pdbx_seq_one_letter_code
_entity_poly.pdbx_strand_id
1 'polypeptide(L)'
;MDNYEIYFLFGSIIGFIVQVVIFIFSLLYYLKSKSIAGLLMGVGSCLSALLFIIRPILTTLIARNMGAMELVNIQGYLTIVGALFACVFTIGFVLAILKMLKTTN
;
A
#
# COMPACT_ATOMS: atom_id res chain seq x y z
N MET A 1 1.59 26.92 4.84
CA MET A 1 1.67 25.59 4.20
C MET A 1 1.88 25.85 2.73
N ASP A 2 3.04 25.49 2.24
CA ASP A 2 3.37 25.68 0.83
C ASP A 2 2.55 24.70 -0.01
N ASN A 3 2.22 25.08 -1.25
CA ASN A 3 1.34 24.30 -2.13
C ASN A 3 1.76 22.81 -2.26
N TYR A 4 3.05 22.50 -2.18
CA TYR A 4 3.56 21.12 -2.28
C TYR A 4 3.15 20.23 -1.10
N GLU A 5 3.02 20.78 0.12
CA GLU A 5 2.63 20.03 1.31
C GLU A 5 1.18 19.56 1.20
N ILE A 6 0.32 20.42 0.64
CA ILE A 6 -1.10 20.14 0.40
C ILE A 6 -1.25 19.01 -0.63
N TYR A 7 -0.48 19.02 -1.72
CA TYR A 7 -0.50 17.93 -2.70
C TYR A 7 -0.06 16.60 -2.10
N PHE A 8 0.99 16.61 -1.27
CA PHE A 8 1.48 15.39 -0.62
C PHE A 8 0.47 14.82 0.37
N LEU A 9 -0.18 15.68 1.14
CA LEU A 9 -1.24 15.30 2.07
C LEU A 9 -2.45 14.70 1.33
N PHE A 10 -2.95 15.39 0.30
CA PHE A 10 -4.08 14.90 -0.51
C PHE A 10 -3.76 13.57 -1.20
N GLY A 11 -2.58 13.46 -1.82
CA GLY A 11 -2.14 12.22 -2.46
C GLY A 11 -2.05 11.06 -1.46
N SER A 12 -1.59 11.31 -0.25
CA SER A 12 -1.51 10.29 0.81
C SER A 12 -2.90 9.85 1.28
N ILE A 13 -3.85 10.78 1.42
CA ILE A 13 -5.24 10.48 1.81
C ILE A 13 -5.95 9.66 0.72
N ILE A 14 -5.83 10.08 -0.54
CA ILE A 14 -6.44 9.35 -1.67
C ILE A 14 -5.83 7.94 -1.76
N GLY A 15 -4.50 7.83 -1.69
CA GLY A 15 -3.80 6.55 -1.70
C GLY A 15 -4.25 5.63 -0.57
N PHE A 16 -4.44 6.17 0.64
CA PHE A 16 -4.96 5.43 1.78
C PHE A 16 -6.38 4.91 1.52
N ILE A 17 -7.30 5.76 1.05
CA ILE A 17 -8.70 5.36 0.76
C ILE A 17 -8.72 4.23 -0.28
N VAL A 18 -7.94 4.34 -1.35
CA VAL A 18 -7.83 3.31 -2.39
C VAL A 18 -7.36 1.99 -1.79
N GLN A 19 -6.32 2.01 -0.95
CA GLN A 19 -5.80 0.78 -0.34
C GLN A 19 -6.80 0.14 0.64
N VAL A 20 -7.57 0.94 1.38
CA VAL A 20 -8.65 0.42 2.24
C VAL A 20 -9.73 -0.28 1.41
N VAL A 21 -10.14 0.31 0.30
CA VAL A 21 -11.11 -0.30 -0.62
C VAL A 21 -10.59 -1.63 -1.16
N ILE A 22 -9.34 -1.65 -1.65
CA ILE A 22 -8.68 -2.88 -2.13
C ILE A 22 -8.61 -3.93 -1.03
N PHE A 23 -8.29 -3.54 0.21
CA PHE A 23 -8.24 -4.43 1.35
C PHE A 23 -9.59 -5.07 1.63
N ILE A 24 -10.68 -4.29 1.65
CA ILE A 24 -12.04 -4.80 1.86
C ILE A 24 -12.40 -5.82 0.78
N PHE A 25 -12.17 -5.52 -0.50
CA PHE A 25 -12.43 -6.47 -1.59
C PHE A 25 -11.57 -7.74 -1.50
N SER A 26 -10.31 -7.60 -1.11
CA SER A 26 -9.40 -8.73 -0.90
C SER A 26 -9.87 -9.62 0.25
N LEU A 27 -10.36 -9.02 1.34
CA LEU A 27 -10.93 -9.73 2.48
C LEU A 27 -12.21 -10.47 2.09
N LEU A 28 -13.12 -9.82 1.37
CA LEU A 28 -14.34 -10.47 0.85
C LEU A 28 -14.02 -11.64 -0.07
N TYR A 29 -13.04 -11.48 -0.96
CA TYR A 29 -12.56 -12.55 -1.82
C TYR A 29 -11.95 -13.70 -1.01
N TYR A 30 -11.16 -13.39 0.02
CA TYR A 30 -10.61 -14.40 0.93
C TYR A 30 -11.71 -15.16 1.68
N LEU A 31 -12.70 -14.47 2.25
CA LEU A 31 -13.81 -15.11 2.97
C LEU A 31 -14.63 -16.04 2.06
N LYS A 32 -14.86 -15.63 0.80
CA LYS A 32 -15.60 -16.42 -0.18
C LYS A 32 -14.81 -17.62 -0.71
N SER A 33 -13.54 -17.41 -1.05
CA SER A 33 -12.73 -18.41 -1.76
C SER A 33 -11.81 -19.25 -0.85
N LYS A 34 -11.60 -18.80 0.40
CA LYS A 34 -10.60 -19.28 1.36
C LYS A 34 -9.23 -19.56 0.72
N SER A 35 -8.86 -18.73 -0.26
CA SER A 35 -7.68 -18.95 -1.08
C SER A 35 -6.48 -18.16 -0.58
N ILE A 36 -5.29 -18.73 -0.73
CA ILE A 36 -4.03 -18.04 -0.39
C ILE A 36 -3.84 -16.75 -1.20
N ALA A 37 -4.40 -16.70 -2.41
CA ALA A 37 -4.44 -15.52 -3.27
C ALA A 37 -5.13 -14.33 -2.58
N GLY A 38 -6.33 -14.54 -2.03
CA GLY A 38 -7.04 -13.51 -1.27
C GLY A 38 -6.30 -13.06 -0.02
N LEU A 39 -5.61 -14.00 0.64
CA LEU A 39 -4.80 -13.71 1.83
C LEU A 39 -3.61 -12.80 1.47
N LEU A 40 -2.89 -13.12 0.39
CA LEU A 40 -1.76 -12.32 -0.10
C LEU A 40 -2.19 -10.92 -0.56
N MET A 41 -3.32 -10.81 -1.29
CA MET A 41 -3.90 -9.53 -1.67
C MET A 41 -4.29 -8.70 -0.44
N GLY A 42 -4.92 -9.33 0.56
CA GLY A 42 -5.29 -8.67 1.82
C GLY A 42 -4.06 -8.17 2.58
N VAL A 43 -3.04 -9.00 2.74
CA VAL A 43 -1.80 -8.62 3.43
C VAL A 43 -1.08 -7.49 2.70
N GLY A 44 -0.89 -7.59 1.38
CA GLY A 44 -0.21 -6.57 0.59
C GLY A 44 -0.92 -5.21 0.61
N SER A 45 -2.25 -5.19 0.51
CA SER A 45 -3.04 -3.95 0.60
C SER A 45 -3.07 -3.36 2.01
N CYS A 46 -3.16 -4.20 3.05
CA CYS A 46 -3.08 -3.76 4.44
C CYS A 46 -1.73 -3.10 4.77
N LEU A 47 -0.62 -3.76 4.41
CA LEU A 47 0.73 -3.22 4.59
C LEU A 47 0.92 -1.92 3.80
N SER A 48 0.39 -1.85 2.58
CA SER A 48 0.41 -0.62 1.77
C SER A 48 -0.38 0.52 2.42
N ALA A 49 -1.57 0.24 2.95
CA ALA A 49 -2.39 1.23 3.67
C ALA A 49 -1.67 1.79 4.90
N LEU A 50 -1.01 0.94 5.69
CA LEU A 50 -0.19 1.37 6.82
C LEU A 50 0.94 2.30 6.38
N LEU A 51 1.56 2.04 5.24
CA LEU A 51 2.62 2.89 4.68
C LEU A 51 2.11 4.29 4.32
N PHE A 52 0.90 4.41 3.79
CA PHE A 52 0.28 5.71 3.50
C PHE A 52 -0.05 6.51 4.77
N ILE A 53 -0.35 5.85 5.89
CA ILE A 53 -0.52 6.51 7.20
C ILE A 53 0.83 6.93 7.78
N ILE A 54 1.83 6.05 7.73
CA ILE A 54 3.13 6.25 8.36
C ILE A 54 3.95 7.34 7.65
N ARG A 55 3.88 7.42 6.31
CA ARG A 55 4.62 8.41 5.49
C ARG A 55 4.48 9.85 5.99
N PRO A 56 3.28 10.44 6.15
CA PRO A 56 3.16 11.82 6.63
C PRO A 56 3.64 12.00 8.07
N ILE A 57 3.46 11.00 8.94
CA ILE A 57 3.92 11.05 10.34
C ILE A 57 5.46 11.08 10.40
N LEU A 58 6.13 10.20 9.66
CA LEU A 58 7.59 10.20 9.60
C LEU A 58 8.11 11.48 8.95
N THR A 59 7.53 11.90 7.83
CA THR A 59 7.96 13.13 7.12
C THR A 59 7.90 14.34 8.05
N THR A 60 6.84 14.49 8.85
CA THR A 60 6.70 15.60 9.81
C THR A 60 7.64 15.50 11.01
N LEU A 61 7.88 14.30 11.54
CA LEU A 61 8.84 14.08 12.62
C LEU A 61 10.29 14.36 12.19
N ILE A 62 10.66 13.94 10.98
CA ILE A 62 12.00 14.11 10.44
C ILE A 62 12.24 15.56 10.06
N ALA A 63 11.29 16.21 9.37
CA ALA A 63 11.40 17.63 9.00
C ALA A 63 11.56 18.55 10.23
N ARG A 64 11.10 18.13 11.41
CA ARG A 64 11.26 18.86 12.67
C ARG A 64 12.59 18.64 13.38
N ASN A 65 13.25 17.50 13.17
CA ASN A 65 14.39 17.07 13.99
C ASN A 65 15.67 16.78 13.18
N MET A 66 15.58 16.68 11.86
CA MET A 66 16.64 16.20 10.98
C MET A 66 16.72 17.05 9.70
N GLY A 67 17.85 16.97 9.00
CA GLY A 67 18.10 17.74 7.78
C GLY A 67 17.34 17.23 6.56
N ALA A 68 17.43 18.00 5.46
CA ALA A 68 16.76 17.68 4.20
C ALA A 68 17.26 16.38 3.56
N MET A 69 18.53 16.00 3.79
CA MET A 69 19.13 14.80 3.19
C MET A 69 18.57 13.52 3.84
N GLU A 70 18.35 13.54 5.15
CA GLU A 70 17.76 12.43 5.90
C GLU A 70 16.30 12.21 5.54
N LEU A 71 15.56 13.30 5.26
CA LEU A 71 14.20 13.24 4.71
C LEU A 71 14.17 12.48 3.38
N VAL A 72 15.07 12.83 2.45
CA VAL A 72 15.15 12.17 1.13
C VAL A 72 15.46 10.67 1.28
N ASN A 73 16.42 10.31 2.14
CA ASN A 73 16.79 8.91 2.37
C ASN A 73 15.62 8.10 2.92
N ILE A 74 14.87 8.63 3.90
CA ILE A 74 13.73 7.93 4.48
C ILE A 74 12.59 7.78 3.47
N GLN A 75 12.31 8.79 2.65
CA GLN A 75 11.33 8.65 1.58
C GLN A 75 11.76 7.61 0.53
N GLY A 76 13.06 7.50 0.26
CA GLY A 76 13.64 6.42 -0.54
C GLY A 76 13.34 5.04 0.04
N TYR A 77 13.65 4.82 1.33
CA TYR A 77 13.35 3.56 2.01
C TYR A 77 11.85 3.24 2.01
N LEU A 78 10.99 4.20 2.31
CA LEU A 78 9.53 4.01 2.31
C LEU A 78 8.99 3.73 0.90
N THR A 79 9.70 4.09 -0.16
CA THR A 79 9.34 3.76 -1.54
C THR A 79 9.72 2.32 -1.87
N ILE A 80 10.91 1.88 -1.48
CA ILE A 80 11.35 0.48 -1.63
C ILE A 80 10.41 -0.45 -0.85
N VAL A 81 10.11 -0.13 0.41
CA VAL A 81 9.19 -0.92 1.24
C VAL A 81 7.79 -0.97 0.62
N GLY A 82 7.31 0.16 0.09
CA GLY A 82 6.03 0.21 -0.61
C GLY A 82 5.98 -0.67 -1.85
N ALA A 83 7.07 -0.69 -2.63
CA ALA A 83 7.20 -1.57 -3.79
C ALA A 83 7.16 -3.05 -3.40
N LEU A 84 7.79 -3.43 -2.28
CA LEU A 84 7.73 -4.81 -1.76
C LEU A 84 6.28 -5.21 -1.41
N PHE A 85 5.52 -4.33 -0.76
CA PHE A 85 4.12 -4.62 -0.44
C PHE A 85 3.24 -4.71 -1.69
N ALA A 86 3.50 -3.87 -2.69
CA ALA A 86 2.86 -3.97 -3.99
C ALA A 86 3.17 -5.32 -4.67
N CYS A 87 4.41 -5.81 -4.62
CA CYS A 87 4.76 -7.13 -5.13
C CYS A 87 3.95 -8.25 -4.45
N VAL A 88 3.81 -8.22 -3.13
CA VAL A 88 3.00 -9.20 -2.38
C VAL A 88 1.55 -9.18 -2.86
N PHE A 89 0.96 -7.99 -3.00
CA PHE A 89 -0.39 -7.83 -3.53
C PHE A 89 -0.51 -8.39 -4.95
N THR A 90 0.41 -8.01 -5.85
CA THR A 90 0.40 -8.41 -7.26
C THR A 90 0.53 -9.92 -7.42
N ILE A 91 1.38 -10.58 -6.63
CA ILE A 91 1.48 -12.05 -6.62
C ILE A 91 0.12 -12.67 -6.24
N GLY A 92 -0.51 -12.17 -5.17
CA GLY A 92 -1.84 -12.61 -4.77
C GLY A 92 -2.89 -12.42 -5.88
N PHE A 93 -2.87 -11.26 -6.54
CA PHE A 93 -3.78 -10.93 -7.64
C PHE A 93 -3.59 -11.83 -8.86
N VAL A 94 -2.35 -12.07 -9.28
CA VAL A 94 -2.02 -12.98 -10.39
C VAL A 94 -2.51 -14.40 -10.08
N LEU A 95 -2.30 -14.89 -8.87
CA LEU A 95 -2.79 -16.22 -8.45
C LEU A 95 -4.32 -16.30 -8.49
N ALA A 96 -5.03 -15.22 -8.10
CA ALA A 96 -6.48 -15.16 -8.18
C ALA A 96 -6.97 -15.25 -9.63
N ILE A 97 -6.36 -14.48 -10.55
CA ILE A 97 -6.68 -14.51 -11.99
C ILE A 97 -6.42 -15.90 -12.58
N LEU A 98 -5.25 -16.49 -12.33
CA LEU A 98 -4.90 -17.81 -12.86
C LEU A 98 -5.88 -18.89 -12.40
N LYS A 99 -6.33 -18.83 -11.14
CA LYS A 99 -7.35 -19.74 -10.61
C LYS A 99 -8.70 -19.57 -11.33
N MET A 100 -9.10 -18.33 -11.61
CA MET A 100 -10.34 -18.04 -12.34
C MET A 100 -10.28 -18.57 -13.77
N LEU A 101 -9.19 -18.29 -14.50
CA LEU A 101 -8.99 -18.77 -15.87
C LEU A 101 -9.00 -20.29 -15.98
N LYS A 102 -8.42 -21.01 -15.00
CA LYS A 102 -8.43 -22.48 -14.96
C LYS A 102 -9.82 -23.07 -14.67
N THR A 103 -10.72 -22.29 -14.06
CA THR A 103 -12.08 -22.75 -13.75
C THR A 103 -13.04 -22.53 -14.92
N THR A 104 -12.69 -21.66 -15.87
CA THR A 104 -13.52 -21.31 -17.03
C THR A 104 -13.24 -22.16 -18.28
N ASN A 105 -12.10 -22.89 -18.31
CA ASN A 105 -11.77 -23.88 -19.33
C ASN A 105 -12.02 -25.30 -18.82
#